data_AF-A0AAN7TMK4-F1
#
_entry.id   AF-A0AAN7TMK4-F1
#
_cell.length_a   1.000
_cell.length_b   1.000
_cell.length_c   1.000
_cell.angle_alpha   90.00
_cell.angle_beta   90.00
_cell.angle_gamma   90.00
#
_symmetry.space_group_name_H-M   'P 1'
#
loop_
_entity.id
_entity.type
_entity.pdbx_description
1 polymer ?
#
loop_
_entity_poly.entity_id
_entity_poly.type
_entity_poly.pdbx_seq_one_letter_code
_entity_poly.pdbx_strand_id
1 'polypeptide(L)'
;MDNAEKEILLIKLNKINSILEERISIVVIEIENQKQLIENDKYQLRSLTEQIVRNEEETIELGKEKDSILEKLASMESQMKDFQMEIISNKNEIEHLIQQIEAQKPNETLNILNHIFNPIGALIGDLIMSLTNNIRELQVRIGYLVNEMNQKSQSLNEINYKREEIERILTKIENIKKNLTFQRYDLELKLKELGIQKTKNENFKLHLELLKSKCQLLIDDTNQGKELLDMGINLVLEIEENVKSLFSSNGLSLSLSL
;
A
#
# COMPACT_ATOMS: atom_id res chain seq x y z
N MET A 1 -39.15 -64.56 0.44
CA MET A 1 -38.43 -64.04 1.61
C MET A 1 -39.25 -64.35 2.84
N ASP A 2 -38.65 -64.90 3.90
CA ASP A 2 -39.39 -65.13 5.15
C ASP A 2 -39.60 -63.80 5.91
N ASN A 3 -40.51 -63.77 6.90
CA ASN A 3 -40.77 -62.55 7.67
C ASN A 3 -39.55 -62.10 8.51
N ALA A 4 -38.66 -63.00 8.89
CA ALA A 4 -37.46 -62.70 9.68
C ALA A 4 -36.36 -62.05 8.82
N GLU A 5 -36.15 -62.49 7.59
CA GLU A 5 -35.25 -61.86 6.60
C GLU A 5 -35.68 -60.43 6.29
N LYS A 6 -37.00 -60.20 6.19
CA LYS A 6 -37.57 -58.86 6.00
C LYS A 6 -37.25 -57.93 7.17
N GLU A 7 -37.40 -58.44 8.38
CA GLU A 7 -37.15 -57.70 9.62
C GLU A 7 -35.66 -57.35 9.77
N ILE A 8 -34.75 -58.27 9.45
CA ILE A 8 -33.30 -58.03 9.44
C ILE A 8 -32.91 -56.93 8.43
N LEU A 9 -33.46 -56.97 7.21
CA LEU A 9 -33.20 -55.95 6.19
C LEU A 9 -33.69 -54.56 6.63
N LEU A 10 -34.88 -54.49 7.21
CA LEU A 10 -35.44 -53.25 7.75
C LEU A 10 -34.58 -52.67 8.87
N ILE A 11 -34.13 -53.49 9.82
CA ILE A 11 -33.22 -53.05 10.90
C ILE A 11 -31.95 -52.46 10.31
N LYS A 12 -31.35 -53.14 9.33
CA LYS A 12 -30.12 -52.70 8.66
C LYS A 12 -30.30 -51.40 7.89
N LEU A 13 -31.36 -51.29 7.09
CA LEU A 13 -31.67 -50.07 6.33
C LEU A 13 -31.95 -48.88 7.24
N ASN A 14 -32.71 -49.07 8.32
CA ASN A 14 -32.97 -48.01 9.31
C ASN A 14 -31.68 -47.55 9.99
N LYS A 15 -30.76 -48.47 10.31
CA LYS A 15 -29.44 -48.13 10.87
C LYS A 15 -28.60 -47.30 9.90
N ILE A 16 -28.53 -47.71 8.62
CA ILE A 16 -27.83 -46.94 7.58
C ILE A 16 -28.46 -45.56 7.43
N ASN A 17 -29.79 -45.48 7.35
CA ASN A 17 -30.52 -44.23 7.20
C ASN A 17 -30.24 -43.26 8.36
N SER A 18 -30.24 -43.76 9.60
CA SER A 18 -29.90 -42.96 10.79
C SER A 18 -28.47 -42.43 10.76
N ILE A 19 -27.49 -43.23 10.34
CA ILE A 19 -26.08 -42.80 10.19
C ILE A 19 -25.97 -41.70 9.13
N LEU A 20 -26.68 -41.85 8.00
CA LEU A 20 -26.71 -40.86 6.93
C LEU A 20 -27.33 -39.54 7.41
N GLU A 21 -28.44 -39.60 8.16
CA GLU A 21 -29.09 -38.43 8.74
C GLU A 21 -28.19 -37.65 9.68
N GLU A 22 -27.54 -38.34 10.61
CA GLU A 22 -26.60 -37.72 11.54
C GLU A 22 -25.46 -37.04 10.77
N ARG A 23 -24.87 -37.74 9.79
CA ARG A 23 -23.76 -37.18 9.02
C ARG A 23 -24.17 -36.00 8.16
N ILE A 24 -25.35 -36.03 7.54
CA ILE A 24 -25.91 -34.88 6.81
C ILE A 24 -26.03 -33.67 7.74
N SER A 25 -26.53 -33.86 8.96
CA SER A 25 -26.66 -32.78 9.93
C SER A 25 -25.30 -32.15 10.26
N ILE A 26 -24.28 -32.97 10.51
CA ILE A 26 -22.91 -32.50 10.77
C ILE A 26 -22.35 -31.71 9.59
N VAL A 27 -22.45 -32.26 8.37
CA VAL A 27 -21.91 -31.60 7.16
C VAL A 27 -22.65 -30.29 6.86
N VAL A 28 -23.95 -30.21 7.13
CA VAL A 28 -24.72 -28.95 7.00
C VAL A 28 -24.17 -27.86 7.92
N ILE A 29 -23.84 -28.20 9.18
CA ILE A 29 -23.22 -27.27 10.13
C ILE A 29 -21.84 -26.83 9.64
N GLU A 30 -21.02 -27.77 9.15
CA GLU A 30 -19.69 -27.46 8.59
C GLU A 30 -19.77 -26.50 7.40
N ILE A 31 -20.72 -26.72 6.47
CA ILE A 31 -20.96 -25.84 5.31
C ILE A 31 -21.37 -24.44 5.77
N GLU A 32 -22.25 -24.34 6.78
CA GLU A 32 -22.71 -23.04 7.27
C GLU A 32 -21.58 -22.26 7.96
N ASN A 33 -20.76 -22.93 8.76
CA ASN A 33 -19.55 -22.34 9.34
C ASN A 33 -18.60 -21.84 8.25
N GLN A 34 -18.39 -22.62 7.19
CA GLN A 34 -17.55 -22.20 6.05
C GLN A 34 -18.11 -20.98 5.33
N LYS A 35 -19.43 -20.89 5.13
CA LYS A 35 -20.06 -19.69 4.53
C LYS A 35 -19.81 -18.44 5.37
N GLN A 36 -19.97 -18.54 6.70
CA GLN A 36 -19.72 -17.43 7.60
C GLN A 36 -18.26 -16.97 7.54
N LEU A 37 -17.31 -17.91 7.54
CA LEU A 37 -15.89 -17.61 7.39
C LEU A 37 -15.58 -16.93 6.04
N ILE A 38 -16.16 -17.43 4.94
CA ILE A 38 -15.99 -16.85 3.60
C ILE A 38 -16.53 -15.41 3.56
N GLU A 39 -17.71 -15.16 4.13
CA GLU A 39 -18.25 -13.80 4.16
C GLU A 39 -17.39 -12.86 5.01
N ASN A 40 -16.94 -13.30 6.19
CA ASN A 40 -16.02 -12.52 7.02
C ASN A 40 -14.71 -12.19 6.28
N ASP A 41 -14.09 -13.17 5.63
CA ASP A 41 -12.86 -12.97 4.88
C ASP A 41 -13.08 -12.06 3.65
N LYS A 42 -14.26 -12.11 2.99
CA LYS A 42 -14.62 -11.15 1.93
C LYS A 42 -14.74 -9.72 2.44
N TYR A 43 -15.34 -9.51 3.63
CA TYR A 43 -15.41 -8.18 4.24
C TYR A 43 -14.02 -7.64 4.56
N GLN A 44 -13.15 -8.49 5.12
CA GLN A 44 -11.75 -8.14 5.39
C GLN A 44 -11.00 -7.79 4.10
N LEU A 45 -11.21 -8.55 3.02
CA LEU A 45 -10.56 -8.29 1.72
C LEU A 45 -10.99 -6.94 1.13
N ARG A 46 -12.27 -6.59 1.24
CA ARG A 46 -12.77 -5.26 0.83
C ARG A 46 -12.11 -4.16 1.63
N SER A 47 -12.08 -4.29 2.96
CA SER A 47 -11.45 -3.30 3.83
C SER A 47 -9.95 -3.13 3.54
N LEU A 48 -9.22 -4.23 3.34
CA LEU A 48 -7.80 -4.19 2.95
C LEU A 48 -7.61 -3.51 1.59
N THR A 49 -8.48 -3.80 0.63
CA THR A 49 -8.42 -3.18 -0.71
C THR A 49 -8.63 -1.66 -0.61
N GLU A 50 -9.60 -1.21 0.18
CA GLU A 50 -9.81 0.22 0.42
C GLU A 50 -8.60 0.90 1.08
N GLN A 51 -7.96 0.23 2.05
CA GLN A 51 -6.75 0.75 2.69
C GLN A 51 -5.58 0.86 1.72
N ILE A 52 -5.41 -0.13 0.82
CA ILE A 52 -4.38 -0.08 -0.23
C ILE A 52 -4.63 1.10 -1.16
N VAL A 53 -5.87 1.31 -1.60
CA VAL A 53 -6.24 2.44 -2.48
C VAL A 53 -5.94 3.77 -1.80
N ARG A 54 -6.37 3.96 -0.54
CA ARG A 54 -6.10 5.20 0.20
C ARG A 54 -4.61 5.48 0.36
N ASN A 55 -3.81 4.46 0.68
CA ASN A 55 -2.36 4.62 0.77
C ASN A 55 -1.73 5.00 -0.58
N GLU A 56 -2.27 4.48 -1.69
CA GLU A 56 -1.78 4.80 -3.03
C GLU A 56 -2.12 6.25 -3.41
N GLU A 57 -3.33 6.71 -3.07
CA GLU A 57 -3.74 8.11 -3.19
C GLU A 57 -2.83 9.04 -2.36
N GLU A 58 -2.60 8.73 -1.08
CA GLU A 58 -1.72 9.49 -0.20
C GLU A 58 -0.27 9.55 -0.73
N THR A 59 0.23 8.43 -1.27
CA THR A 59 1.56 8.38 -1.90
C THR A 59 1.67 9.33 -3.10
N ILE A 60 0.62 9.40 -3.92
CA ILE A 60 0.57 10.29 -5.08
C ILE A 60 0.55 11.75 -4.64
N GLU A 61 -0.23 12.10 -3.62
CA GLU A 61 -0.32 13.45 -3.09
C GLU A 61 1.02 13.91 -2.49
N LEU A 62 1.64 13.08 -1.66
CA LEU A 62 2.97 13.35 -1.10
C LEU A 62 4.05 13.43 -2.18
N GLY A 63 3.94 12.64 -3.25
CA GLY A 63 4.81 12.72 -4.42
C GLY A 63 4.73 14.09 -5.09
N LYS A 64 3.53 14.61 -5.32
CA LYS A 64 3.32 15.96 -5.88
C LYS A 64 3.86 17.06 -4.97
N GLU A 65 3.65 16.93 -3.65
CA GLU A 65 4.19 17.88 -2.68
C GLU A 65 5.73 17.88 -2.69
N LYS A 66 6.35 16.69 -2.75
CA LYS A 66 7.80 16.52 -2.89
C LYS A 66 8.31 17.21 -4.14
N ASP A 67 7.69 16.99 -5.29
CA ASP A 67 8.10 17.60 -6.56
C ASP A 67 7.99 19.13 -6.50
N SER A 68 6.90 19.66 -5.94
CA SER A 68 6.74 21.10 -5.72
C SER A 68 7.83 21.70 -4.82
N ILE A 69 8.24 20.95 -3.79
CA ILE A 69 9.35 21.35 -2.91
C ILE A 69 10.69 21.34 -3.64
N LEU A 70 10.95 20.33 -4.47
CA LEU A 70 12.18 20.23 -5.26
C LEU A 70 12.30 21.37 -6.27
N GLU A 71 11.21 21.75 -6.94
CA GLU A 71 11.18 22.92 -7.83
C GLU A 71 11.49 24.22 -7.10
N LYS A 72 10.91 24.41 -5.91
CA LYS A 72 11.19 25.59 -5.06
C LYS A 72 12.64 25.63 -4.62
N LEU A 73 13.22 24.50 -4.21
CA LEU A 73 14.64 24.40 -3.84
C LEU A 73 15.54 24.80 -5.02
N ALA A 74 15.32 24.20 -6.19
CA ALA A 74 16.13 24.49 -7.38
C ALA A 74 16.05 25.97 -7.78
N SER A 75 14.85 26.57 -7.72
CA SER A 75 14.65 27.99 -7.99
C SER A 75 15.40 28.89 -7.00
N MET A 76 15.34 28.58 -5.70
CA MET A 76 16.04 29.34 -4.67
C MET A 76 17.56 29.21 -4.77
N GLU A 77 18.06 28.01 -5.04
CA GLU A 77 19.50 27.77 -5.26
C GLU A 77 20.03 28.55 -6.47
N SER A 78 19.27 28.59 -7.57
CA SER A 78 19.61 29.40 -8.74
C SER A 78 19.68 30.88 -8.40
N GLN A 79 18.67 31.42 -7.71
CA GLN A 79 18.64 32.84 -7.32
C GLN A 79 19.80 33.21 -6.39
N MET A 80 20.15 32.34 -5.44
CA MET A 80 21.29 32.55 -4.56
C MET A 80 22.61 32.58 -5.34
N LYS A 81 22.75 31.71 -6.35
CA LYS A 81 23.91 31.71 -7.25
C LYS A 81 24.01 33.02 -8.05
N ASP A 82 22.88 33.53 -8.54
CA ASP A 82 22.83 34.80 -9.26
C ASP A 82 23.26 35.97 -8.36
N PHE A 83 22.74 36.03 -7.12
CA PHE A 83 23.17 37.03 -6.13
C PHE A 83 24.66 36.91 -5.82
N GLN A 84 25.19 35.70 -5.71
CA GLN A 84 26.62 35.48 -5.48
C GLN A 84 27.48 35.98 -6.64
N MET A 85 27.08 35.71 -7.88
CA MET A 85 27.78 36.22 -9.07
C MET A 85 27.74 37.75 -9.13
N GLU A 86 26.60 38.36 -8.81
CA GLU A 86 26.44 39.81 -8.79
C GLU A 86 27.30 40.47 -7.70
N ILE A 87 27.38 39.88 -6.50
CA ILE A 87 28.26 40.34 -5.43
C ILE A 87 29.73 40.29 -5.88
N ILE A 88 30.16 39.20 -6.52
CA ILE A 88 31.53 39.07 -7.04
C ILE A 88 31.81 40.14 -8.08
N SER A 89 30.89 40.34 -9.03
CA SER A 89 31.01 41.38 -10.06
C SER A 89 31.13 42.77 -9.45
N ASN A 90 30.26 43.11 -8.49
CA ASN A 90 30.28 44.41 -7.83
C ASN A 90 31.57 44.63 -7.01
N LYS A 91 32.12 43.57 -6.40
CA LYS A 91 33.41 43.63 -5.69
C LYS A 91 34.56 43.91 -6.64
N ASN A 92 34.62 43.21 -7.77
CA ASN A 92 35.65 43.43 -8.79
C ASN A 92 35.57 44.86 -9.36
N GLU A 93 34.37 45.39 -9.56
CA GLU A 93 34.18 46.77 -10.01
C GLU A 93 34.67 47.79 -8.97
N ILE A 94 34.39 47.56 -7.68
CA ILE A 94 34.95 48.38 -6.59
C ILE A 94 36.48 48.37 -6.62
N GLU A 95 37.11 47.20 -6.77
CA GLU A 95 38.57 47.08 -6.85
C GLU A 95 39.14 47.87 -8.03
N HIS A 96 38.48 47.81 -9.19
CA HIS A 96 38.87 48.58 -10.37
C HIS A 96 38.72 50.09 -10.15
N LEU A 97 37.62 50.55 -9.54
CA LEU A 97 37.43 51.97 -9.21
C LEU A 97 38.47 52.47 -8.19
N ILE A 98 38.85 51.65 -7.21
CA ILE A 98 39.92 51.97 -6.26
C ILE A 98 41.25 52.17 -6.99
N GLN A 99 41.61 51.28 -7.92
CA GLN A 99 42.83 51.42 -8.74
C GLN A 99 42.82 52.72 -9.57
N GLN A 100 41.67 53.11 -10.14
CA GLN A 100 41.55 54.38 -10.86
C GLN A 100 41.76 55.60 -9.96
N ILE A 101 41.20 55.57 -8.74
CA ILE A 101 41.43 56.63 -7.75
C ILE A 101 42.92 56.72 -7.39
N GLU A 102 43.58 55.58 -7.15
CA GLU A 102 45.01 55.53 -6.84
C GLU A 102 45.88 56.07 -7.98
N ALA A 103 45.55 55.75 -9.23
CA ALA A 103 46.26 56.24 -10.41
C ALA A 103 46.11 57.76 -10.63
N GLN A 104 45.02 58.35 -10.14
CA GLN A 104 44.73 59.79 -10.28
C GLN A 104 45.12 60.62 -9.06
N LYS A 105 45.52 59.98 -7.94
CA LYS A 105 46.04 60.71 -6.78
C LYS A 105 47.32 61.46 -7.17
N PRO A 106 47.38 62.79 -6.96
CA PRO A 106 48.62 63.53 -7.13
C PRO A 106 49.67 63.02 -6.16
N ASN A 107 50.94 62.90 -6.59
CA ASN A 107 52.07 62.73 -5.67
C ASN A 107 51.96 63.81 -4.57
N GLU A 108 52.06 63.40 -3.31
CA GLU A 108 51.69 64.14 -2.08
C GLU A 108 52.31 65.55 -1.94
N THR A 109 53.23 65.95 -2.82
CA THR A 109 54.02 67.18 -2.74
C THR A 109 53.29 68.46 -3.20
N LEU A 110 52.06 68.39 -3.74
CA LEU A 110 51.38 69.56 -4.38
C LEU A 110 49.91 69.79 -3.96
N ASN A 111 49.43 69.20 -2.87
CA ASN A 111 48.00 68.92 -2.70
C ASN A 111 47.07 70.05 -2.20
N ILE A 112 47.55 71.20 -1.74
CA ILE A 112 46.65 72.25 -1.20
C ILE A 112 46.67 73.51 -2.06
N LEU A 113 47.85 73.93 -2.55
CA LEU A 113 47.99 75.13 -3.38
C LEU A 113 47.45 74.93 -4.81
N ASN A 114 47.54 73.73 -5.38
CA ASN A 114 46.99 73.45 -6.71
C ASN A 114 45.46 73.30 -6.72
N HIS A 115 44.81 72.81 -5.65
CA HIS A 115 43.36 72.69 -5.64
C HIS A 115 42.64 74.04 -5.61
N ILE A 116 43.26 75.08 -5.03
CA ILE A 116 42.67 76.43 -4.91
C ILE A 116 43.01 77.31 -6.13
N PHE A 117 44.18 77.12 -6.76
CA PHE A 117 44.66 77.99 -7.84
C PHE A 117 44.81 77.33 -9.21
N ASN A 118 44.55 76.02 -9.35
CA ASN A 118 44.69 75.29 -10.62
C ASN A 118 43.39 74.53 -10.98
N PRO A 119 42.69 74.89 -12.07
CA PRO A 119 41.43 74.26 -12.48
C PRO A 119 41.55 72.75 -12.74
N ILE A 120 42.75 72.25 -13.06
CA ILE A 120 43.01 70.81 -13.22
C ILE A 120 42.88 70.08 -11.88
N GLY A 121 43.32 70.69 -10.78
CA GLY A 121 43.19 70.11 -9.44
C GLY A 121 41.72 69.94 -9.06
N ALA A 122 40.89 70.97 -9.23
CA ALA A 122 39.45 70.90 -8.96
C ALA A 122 38.76 69.76 -9.73
N LEU A 123 39.07 69.60 -11.02
CA LEU A 123 38.54 68.51 -11.85
C LEU A 123 38.94 67.11 -11.36
N ILE A 124 40.19 66.93 -10.90
CA ILE A 124 40.64 65.67 -10.29
C ILE A 124 39.88 65.39 -8.99
N GLY A 125 39.63 66.42 -8.18
CA GLY A 125 38.83 66.31 -6.95
C GLY A 125 37.39 65.86 -7.22
N ASP A 126 36.73 66.47 -8.21
CA ASP A 126 35.36 66.10 -8.62
C ASP A 126 35.30 64.66 -9.15
N LEU A 127 36.30 64.24 -9.92
CA LEU A 127 36.40 62.87 -10.44
C LEU A 127 36.60 61.84 -9.31
N ILE A 128 37.50 62.10 -8.37
CA ILE A 128 37.69 61.25 -7.19
C ILE A 128 36.39 61.17 -6.37
N MET A 129 35.68 62.29 -6.19
CA MET A 129 34.41 62.30 -5.46
C MET A 129 33.34 61.47 -6.18
N SER A 130 33.24 61.57 -7.51
CA SER A 130 32.33 60.75 -8.32
C SER A 130 32.64 59.25 -8.21
N LEU A 131 33.91 58.86 -8.36
CA LEU A 131 34.34 57.46 -8.21
C LEU A 131 34.07 56.93 -6.79
N THR A 132 34.29 57.75 -5.77
CA THR A 132 34.01 57.41 -4.37
C THR A 132 32.50 57.19 -4.14
N ASN A 133 31.65 58.01 -4.75
CA ASN A 133 30.20 57.83 -4.68
C ASN A 133 29.76 56.52 -5.35
N ASN A 134 30.30 56.19 -6.51
CA ASN A 134 30.03 54.91 -7.19
C ASN A 134 30.42 53.70 -6.33
N ILE A 135 31.58 53.75 -5.67
CA ILE A 135 32.01 52.71 -4.73
C ILE A 135 30.98 52.56 -3.60
N ARG A 136 30.52 53.67 -3.03
CA ARG A 136 29.53 53.65 -1.94
C ARG A 136 28.20 53.03 -2.38
N GLU A 137 27.72 53.35 -3.57
CA GLU A 137 26.50 52.76 -4.14
C GLU A 137 26.64 51.24 -4.32
N LEU A 138 27.78 50.79 -4.88
CA LEU A 138 28.07 49.37 -5.05
C LEU A 138 28.18 48.63 -3.70
N GLN A 139 28.78 49.24 -2.69
CA GLN A 139 28.86 48.68 -1.33
C GLN A 139 27.48 48.51 -0.71
N VAL A 140 26.60 49.52 -0.86
CA VAL A 140 25.21 49.45 -0.39
C VAL A 140 24.47 48.32 -1.10
N ARG A 141 24.61 48.20 -2.42
CA ARG A 141 24.01 47.12 -3.22
C ARG A 141 24.49 45.74 -2.78
N ILE A 142 25.79 45.56 -2.55
CA ILE A 142 26.34 44.32 -2.00
C ILE A 142 25.71 44.00 -0.63
N GLY A 143 25.58 45.00 0.25
CA GLY A 143 24.94 44.82 1.55
C GLY A 143 23.50 44.31 1.45
N TYR A 144 22.71 44.86 0.53
CA TYR A 144 21.35 44.37 0.24
C TYR A 144 21.35 42.92 -0.26
N LEU A 145 22.19 42.60 -1.25
CA LEU A 145 22.28 41.24 -1.81
C LEU A 145 22.72 40.19 -0.77
N VAL A 146 23.65 40.54 0.12
CA VAL A 146 24.08 39.67 1.22
C VAL A 146 22.93 39.40 2.18
N ASN A 147 22.13 40.42 2.52
CA ASN A 147 20.97 40.25 3.39
C ASN A 147 19.90 39.34 2.75
N GLU A 148 19.58 39.56 1.48
CA GLU A 148 18.65 38.71 0.71
C GLU A 148 19.15 37.26 0.63
N MET A 149 20.45 37.06 0.40
CA MET A 149 21.06 35.74 0.37
C MET A 149 20.98 35.03 1.73
N ASN A 150 21.22 35.75 2.82
CA ASN A 150 21.10 35.20 4.19
C ASN A 150 19.65 34.79 4.49
N GLN A 151 18.66 35.62 4.12
CA GLN A 151 17.25 35.28 4.29
C GLN A 151 16.86 34.03 3.48
N LYS A 152 17.24 33.97 2.19
CA LYS A 152 17.00 32.78 1.36
C LYS A 152 17.68 31.53 1.91
N SER A 153 18.90 31.65 2.43
CA SER A 153 19.61 30.54 3.05
C SER A 153 18.87 29.97 4.26
N GLN A 154 18.23 30.82 5.08
CA GLN A 154 17.40 30.37 6.21
C GLN A 154 16.17 29.62 5.72
N SER A 155 15.43 30.19 4.76
CA SER A 155 14.26 29.54 4.17
C SER A 155 14.61 28.21 3.47
N LEU A 156 15.79 28.11 2.85
CA LEU A 156 16.26 26.87 2.22
C LEU A 156 16.43 25.74 3.24
N ASN A 157 16.93 26.05 4.44
CA ASN A 157 17.03 25.06 5.53
C ASN A 157 15.65 24.55 5.97
N GLU A 158 14.65 25.43 6.07
CA GLU A 158 13.27 25.04 6.43
C GLU A 158 12.65 24.13 5.36
N ILE A 159 12.86 24.46 4.08
CA ILE A 159 12.33 23.66 2.97
C ILE A 159 13.05 22.29 2.91
N ASN A 160 14.35 22.24 3.17
CA ASN A 160 15.09 20.99 3.26
C ASN A 160 14.58 20.09 4.39
N TYR A 161 14.26 20.67 5.55
CA TYR A 161 13.64 19.91 6.64
C TYR A 161 12.31 19.28 6.22
N LYS A 162 11.44 20.06 5.55
CA LYS A 162 10.17 19.54 5.02
C LYS A 162 10.37 18.44 3.99
N ARG A 163 11.38 18.58 3.10
CA ARG A 163 11.74 17.53 2.14
C ARG A 163 12.10 16.23 2.84
N GLU A 164 12.98 16.29 3.85
CA GLU A 164 13.38 15.12 4.62
C GLU A 164 12.22 14.48 5.38
N GLU A 165 11.31 15.30 5.92
CA GLU A 165 10.10 14.84 6.58
C GLU A 165 9.20 14.05 5.62
N ILE A 166 8.93 14.59 4.43
CA ILE A 166 8.15 13.89 3.39
C ILE A 166 8.83 12.59 2.97
N GLU A 167 10.15 12.56 2.79
CA GLU A 167 10.87 11.32 2.45
C GLU A 167 10.74 10.24 3.53
N ARG A 168 10.77 10.63 4.81
CA ARG A 168 10.52 9.70 5.92
C ARG A 168 9.09 9.17 5.90
N ILE A 169 8.10 10.02 5.61
CA ILE A 169 6.69 9.61 5.52
C ILE A 169 6.50 8.65 4.34
N LEU A 170 7.00 8.97 3.15
CA LEU A 170 6.95 8.12 1.97
C LEU A 170 7.56 6.73 2.24
N THR A 171 8.70 6.69 2.93
CA THR A 171 9.34 5.42 3.31
C THR A 171 8.45 4.58 4.24
N LYS A 172 7.77 5.22 5.19
CA LYS A 172 6.82 4.53 6.09
C LYS A 172 5.62 3.99 5.30
N ILE A 173 5.03 4.79 4.42
CA ILE A 173 3.88 4.39 3.60
C ILE A 173 4.24 3.21 2.70
N GLU A 174 5.44 3.21 2.09
CA GLU A 174 5.91 2.09 1.27
C GLU A 174 5.99 0.77 2.07
N ASN A 175 6.44 0.83 3.32
CA ASN A 175 6.45 -0.35 4.20
C ASN A 175 5.02 -0.81 4.54
N ILE A 176 4.10 0.12 4.80
CA ILE A 176 2.68 -0.21 5.03
C ILE A 176 2.08 -0.86 3.78
N LYS A 177 2.33 -0.32 2.58
CA LYS A 177 1.87 -0.87 1.30
C LYS A 177 2.32 -2.31 1.11
N LYS A 178 3.59 -2.61 1.40
CA LYS A 178 4.12 -3.99 1.34
C LYS A 178 3.39 -4.93 2.30
N ASN A 179 3.20 -4.50 3.55
CA ASN A 179 2.49 -5.29 4.56
C ASN A 179 1.03 -5.56 4.17
N LEU A 180 0.31 -4.54 3.69
CA LEU A 180 -1.07 -4.70 3.24
C LEU A 180 -1.18 -5.63 2.02
N THR A 181 -0.22 -5.54 1.09
CA THR A 181 -0.18 -6.41 -0.08
C THR A 181 0.02 -7.87 0.32
N PHE A 182 0.92 -8.12 1.29
CA PHE A 182 1.14 -9.45 1.84
C PHE A 182 -0.12 -10.00 2.54
N GLN A 183 -0.75 -9.19 3.40
CA GLN A 183 -2.00 -9.57 4.07
C GLN A 183 -3.13 -9.88 3.08
N ARG A 184 -3.24 -9.09 2.00
CA ARG A 184 -4.23 -9.32 0.94
C ARG A 184 -4.00 -10.67 0.26
N TYR A 185 -2.75 -10.97 -0.09
CA TYR A 185 -2.37 -12.23 -0.73
C TYR A 185 -2.69 -13.44 0.16
N ASP A 186 -2.34 -13.40 1.44
CA ASP A 186 -2.64 -14.47 2.39
C ASP A 186 -4.15 -14.71 2.54
N LEU A 187 -4.93 -13.62 2.58
CA LEU A 187 -6.38 -13.70 2.66
C LEU A 187 -7.02 -14.26 1.39
N GLU A 188 -6.50 -13.90 0.21
CA GLU A 188 -6.93 -14.47 -1.07
C GLU A 188 -6.68 -15.99 -1.13
N LEU A 189 -5.52 -16.44 -0.65
CA LEU A 189 -5.21 -17.87 -0.55
C LEU A 189 -6.17 -18.60 0.40
N LYS A 190 -6.41 -18.02 1.57
CA LYS A 190 -7.34 -18.57 2.57
C LYS A 190 -8.76 -18.69 2.02
N LEU A 191 -9.26 -17.65 1.34
CA LEU A 191 -10.58 -17.65 0.69
C LEU A 191 -10.69 -18.75 -0.38
N LYS A 192 -9.64 -18.92 -1.18
CA LYS A 192 -9.60 -19.98 -2.19
C LYS A 192 -9.70 -21.37 -1.54
N GLU A 193 -8.94 -21.62 -0.49
CA GLU A 193 -8.98 -22.89 0.23
C GLU A 193 -10.36 -23.14 0.87
N LEU A 194 -10.93 -22.14 1.54
CA LEU A 194 -12.28 -22.23 2.10
C LEU A 194 -13.33 -22.54 1.01
N GLY A 195 -13.22 -21.91 -0.17
CA GLY A 195 -14.09 -22.19 -1.31
C GLY A 195 -13.99 -23.64 -1.79
N ILE A 196 -12.78 -24.18 -1.91
CA ILE A 196 -12.54 -25.59 -2.28
C ILE A 196 -13.17 -26.53 -1.24
N GLN A 197 -12.93 -26.28 0.05
CA GLN A 197 -13.45 -27.12 1.12
C GLN A 197 -14.98 -27.08 1.20
N LYS A 198 -15.59 -25.90 0.99
CA LYS A 198 -17.05 -25.76 0.90
C LYS A 198 -17.63 -26.59 -0.23
N THR A 199 -17.05 -26.53 -1.43
CA THR A 199 -17.50 -27.34 -2.57
C THR A 199 -17.35 -28.84 -2.29
N LYS A 200 -16.25 -29.27 -1.65
CA LYS A 200 -16.09 -30.68 -1.23
C LYS A 200 -17.21 -31.11 -0.26
N ASN A 201 -17.51 -30.29 0.74
CA ASN A 201 -18.56 -30.57 1.71
C ASN A 201 -19.96 -30.58 1.09
N GLU A 202 -20.26 -29.64 0.18
CA GLU A 202 -21.52 -29.62 -0.57
C GLU A 202 -21.70 -30.87 -1.45
N ASN A 203 -20.63 -31.29 -2.12
CA ASN A 203 -20.64 -32.54 -2.89
C ASN A 203 -20.85 -33.75 -1.98
N PHE A 204 -20.13 -33.84 -0.87
CA PHE A 204 -20.28 -34.95 0.07
C PHE A 204 -21.71 -35.02 0.63
N LYS A 205 -22.28 -33.87 1.01
CA LYS A 205 -23.68 -33.74 1.43
C LYS A 205 -24.64 -34.28 0.37
N LEU A 206 -24.48 -33.89 -0.89
CA LEU A 206 -25.34 -34.35 -1.99
C LEU A 206 -25.31 -35.88 -2.13
N HIS A 207 -24.13 -36.49 -2.03
CA HIS A 207 -24.00 -37.95 -2.11
C HIS A 207 -24.66 -38.64 -0.92
N LEU A 208 -24.56 -38.07 0.30
CA LEU A 208 -25.26 -38.58 1.47
C LEU A 208 -26.79 -38.48 1.30
N GLU A 209 -27.30 -37.37 0.78
CA GLU A 209 -28.73 -37.17 0.53
C GLU A 209 -29.26 -38.16 -0.52
N LEU A 210 -28.50 -38.42 -1.60
CA LEU A 210 -28.84 -39.42 -2.60
C LEU A 210 -28.91 -40.84 -2.01
N LEU A 211 -27.92 -41.23 -1.19
CA LEU A 211 -27.94 -42.53 -0.51
C LEU A 211 -29.10 -42.63 0.48
N LYS A 212 -29.39 -41.55 1.21
CA LYS A 212 -30.52 -41.47 2.13
C LYS A 212 -31.85 -41.69 1.39
N SER A 213 -32.06 -41.03 0.26
CA SER A 213 -33.25 -41.22 -0.56
C SER A 213 -33.37 -42.67 -1.07
N LYS A 214 -32.27 -43.30 -1.50
CA LYS A 214 -32.26 -44.72 -1.88
C LYS A 214 -32.64 -45.63 -0.70
N CYS A 215 -32.08 -45.39 0.49
CA CYS A 215 -32.44 -46.11 1.71
C CYS A 215 -33.94 -45.98 2.03
N GLN A 216 -34.46 -44.76 1.99
CA GLN A 216 -35.85 -44.48 2.35
C GLN A 216 -36.83 -45.17 1.38
N LEU A 217 -36.55 -45.13 0.08
CA LEU A 217 -37.37 -45.83 -0.92
C LEU A 217 -37.44 -47.34 -0.65
N LEU A 218 -36.31 -47.97 -0.32
CA LEU A 218 -36.30 -49.40 0.03
C LEU A 218 -37.06 -49.69 1.32
N ILE A 219 -36.92 -48.84 2.35
CA ILE A 219 -37.68 -48.96 3.60
C ILE A 219 -39.19 -48.89 3.31
N ASP A 220 -39.62 -47.91 2.50
CA ASP A 220 -41.02 -47.70 2.16
C ASP A 220 -41.59 -48.86 1.33
N ASP A 221 -40.85 -49.34 0.33
CA ASP A 221 -41.25 -50.49 -0.48
C ASP A 221 -41.38 -51.76 0.38
N THR A 222 -40.45 -51.96 1.32
CA THR A 222 -40.49 -53.09 2.26
C THR A 222 -41.71 -53.00 3.18
N ASN A 223 -42.00 -51.81 3.72
CA ASN A 223 -43.14 -51.56 4.60
C ASN A 223 -44.48 -51.75 3.90
N GLN A 224 -44.58 -51.41 2.60
CA GLN A 224 -45.78 -51.61 1.78
C GLN A 224 -46.03 -53.08 1.40
N GLY A 225 -45.15 -54.01 1.80
CA GLY A 225 -45.32 -55.42 1.51
C GLY A 225 -45.07 -55.79 0.05
N LYS A 226 -44.42 -54.91 -0.72
CA LYS A 226 -43.85 -55.32 -2.00
C LYS A 226 -42.78 -56.37 -1.72
N GLU A 227 -42.82 -57.49 -2.42
CA GLU A 227 -41.79 -58.51 -2.29
C GLU A 227 -40.45 -57.90 -2.74
N LEU A 228 -39.54 -57.71 -1.78
CA LEU A 228 -38.12 -57.59 -2.08
C LEU A 228 -37.68 -58.97 -2.60
N LEU A 229 -37.72 -59.15 -3.91
CA LEU A 229 -37.02 -60.25 -4.59
C LEU A 229 -35.50 -60.10 -4.38
N ASP A 230 -34.69 -61.04 -4.88
CA ASP A 230 -33.22 -60.97 -4.81
C ASP A 230 -32.62 -59.62 -5.25
N MET A 231 -33.32 -58.91 -6.13
CA MET A 231 -32.99 -57.55 -6.56
C MET A 231 -32.95 -56.54 -5.39
N GLY A 232 -33.83 -56.67 -4.40
CA GLY A 232 -33.87 -55.86 -3.20
C GLY A 232 -32.69 -56.09 -2.25
N ILE A 233 -32.30 -57.36 -2.06
CA ILE A 233 -31.14 -57.72 -1.24
C ILE A 233 -29.85 -57.17 -1.86
N ASN A 234 -29.70 -57.33 -3.17
CA ASN A 234 -28.57 -56.78 -3.92
C ASN A 234 -28.48 -55.24 -3.80
N LEU A 235 -29.62 -54.54 -3.83
CA LEU A 235 -29.66 -53.09 -3.63
C LEU A 235 -29.25 -52.67 -2.21
N VAL A 236 -29.59 -53.43 -1.16
CA VAL A 236 -29.13 -53.14 0.21
C VAL A 236 -27.61 -53.29 0.34
N LEU A 237 -27.04 -54.35 -0.26
CA LEU A 237 -25.58 -54.55 -0.29
C LEU A 237 -24.89 -53.44 -1.08
N GLU A 238 -25.45 -53.04 -2.22
CA GLU A 238 -24.94 -51.93 -3.02
C GLU A 238 -24.93 -50.62 -2.22
N ILE A 239 -26.02 -50.32 -1.50
CA ILE A 239 -26.09 -49.14 -0.63
C ILE A 239 -25.02 -49.19 0.46
N GLU A 240 -24.85 -50.34 1.12
CA GLU A 240 -23.85 -50.49 2.16
C GLU A 240 -22.42 -50.27 1.64
N GLU A 241 -22.10 -50.85 0.49
CA GLU A 241 -20.81 -50.68 -0.17
C GLU A 241 -20.58 -49.23 -0.61
N ASN A 242 -21.61 -48.58 -1.16
CA ASN A 242 -21.57 -47.16 -1.51
C ASN A 242 -21.35 -46.26 -0.28
N VAL A 243 -22.00 -46.55 0.85
CA VAL A 243 -21.80 -45.82 2.11
C VAL A 243 -20.37 -45.99 2.62
N LYS A 244 -19.84 -47.23 2.63
CA LYS A 244 -18.45 -47.51 3.05
C LYS A 244 -17.44 -46.79 2.15
N SER A 245 -17.64 -46.84 0.84
CA SER A 245 -16.80 -46.16 -0.15
C SER A 245 -16.84 -44.64 0.02
N LEU A 246 -18.03 -44.07 0.22
CA LEU A 246 -18.22 -42.65 0.41
C LEU A 246 -17.56 -42.14 1.70
N PHE A 247 -17.68 -42.87 2.82
CA PHE A 247 -17.01 -42.48 4.06
C PHE A 247 -15.48 -42.61 3.94
N SER A 248 -15.00 -43.70 3.34
CA SER A 248 -13.55 -43.93 3.16
C SER A 248 -12.91 -42.86 2.27
N SER A 249 -13.56 -42.49 1.16
CA SER A 249 -13.08 -41.43 0.25
C SER A 249 -13.09 -40.04 0.88
N ASN A 250 -13.82 -39.84 1.98
CA ASN A 250 -13.84 -38.61 2.76
C ASN A 250 -13.05 -38.73 4.09
N GLY A 251 -12.24 -39.78 4.27
CA GLY A 251 -11.39 -39.96 5.44
C GLY A 251 -12.12 -40.27 6.75
N LEU A 252 -13.36 -40.76 6.67
CA LEU A 252 -14.19 -41.10 7.81
C LEU A 252 -14.18 -42.61 8.06
N SER A 253 -14.12 -43.01 9.32
CA SER A 253 -14.33 -44.40 9.72
C SER A 253 -15.83 -44.67 9.90
N LEU A 254 -16.31 -45.75 9.28
CA LEU A 254 -17.68 -46.18 9.40
C LEU A 254 -17.74 -47.42 10.31
N SER A 255 -18.17 -47.26 11.56
CA SER A 255 -18.41 -48.39 12.45
C SER A 255 -19.79 -49.00 12.18
N LEU A 256 -19.96 -49.63 11.02
CA LEU A 256 -21.06 -50.58 10.81
C LEU A 256 -20.69 -51.86 11.55
N SER A 257 -20.85 -51.89 12.88
CA SER A 257 -21.03 -53.16 13.57
C SER A 257 -22.41 -53.69 13.18
N LEU A 258 -22.46 -54.53 12.15
CA LEU A 258 -23.63 -55.33 11.81
C LEU A 258 -23.75 -56.47 12.81
#